data_AF-A0A522GF02-F1
#
_entry.id   AF-A0A522GF02-F1
#
_cell.length_a   1.000
_cell.length_b   1.000
_cell.length_c   1.000
_cell.angle_alpha   90.00
_cell.angle_beta   90.00
_cell.angle_gamma   90.00
#
_symmetry.space_group_name_H-M   'P 1'
#
loop_
_entity.id
_entity.type
_entity.pdbx_description
1 polymer ?
#
loop_
_entity_poly.entity_id
_entity_poly.type
_entity_poly.pdbx_seq_one_letter_code
_entity_poly.pdbx_strand_id
1 'polypeptide(L)'
;MQSCNRSCESEARKKLVSEGFGPVLKACIPKRISDEELKKVRSASASILAFYNVLTWDVKNVLPDKILRRVELATQNISLEDVIVTSAGYVGPGQTGTFYIGNVELGYPAVQLSTRIAAIYACDTH
;
A
#
# COMPACT_ATOMS: atom_id res chain seq x y z
N MET A 1 -1.62 -11.79 15.30
CA MET A 1 -1.18 -11.00 14.13
C MET A 1 -1.67 -9.55 14.12
N GLN A 2 -2.92 -9.23 14.51
CA GLN A 2 -3.38 -7.83 14.59
C GLN A 2 -2.53 -6.92 15.51
N SER A 3 -1.96 -7.48 16.58
CA SER A 3 -1.07 -6.74 17.49
C SER A 3 0.24 -6.29 16.83
N CYS A 4 0.79 -7.09 15.92
CA CYS A 4 2.03 -6.75 15.21
C CYS A 4 1.80 -5.63 14.20
N ASN A 5 0.76 -5.72 13.37
CA ASN A 5 0.41 -4.67 12.40
C ASN A 5 0.15 -3.31 13.09
N ARG A 6 -0.56 -3.31 14.23
CA ARG A 6 -0.80 -2.08 15.00
C ARG A 6 0.48 -1.50 15.59
N SER A 7 1.43 -2.34 16.00
CA SER A 7 2.73 -1.88 16.49
C SER A 7 3.56 -1.25 15.36
N CYS A 8 3.66 -1.93 14.22
CA CYS A 8 4.44 -1.45 13.07
C CYS A 8 3.86 -0.16 12.47
N GLU A 9 2.54 -0.06 12.34
CA GLU A 9 1.90 1.19 11.89
C GLU A 9 2.09 2.34 12.89
N SER A 10 2.04 2.03 14.20
CA SER A 10 2.27 3.02 15.26
C SER A 10 3.71 3.54 15.24
N GLU A 11 4.69 2.66 15.04
CA GLU A 11 6.11 3.02 14.91
C GLU A 11 6.37 3.86 13.66
N ALA A 12 5.85 3.43 12.51
CA ALA A 12 5.97 4.19 11.25
C ALA A 12 5.32 5.58 11.38
N ARG A 13 4.15 5.66 12.02
CA ARG A 13 3.51 6.94 12.32
C ARG A 13 4.33 7.80 13.28
N LYS A 14 4.86 7.23 14.37
CA LYS A 14 5.70 7.96 15.34
C LYS A 14 6.95 8.52 14.66
N LYS A 15 7.57 7.76 13.77
CA LYS A 15 8.72 8.21 12.97
C LYS A 15 8.36 9.43 12.13
N LEU A 16 7.27 9.37 11.36
CA LEU A 16 6.81 10.52 10.57
C LEU A 16 6.43 11.73 11.43
N VAL A 17 5.85 11.51 12.61
CA VAL A 17 5.57 12.60 13.57
C VAL A 17 6.88 13.23 14.06
N SER A 18 7.91 12.44 14.37
CA SER A 18 9.23 12.97 14.76
C SER A 18 9.95 13.68 13.61
N GLU A 19 9.65 13.31 12.36
CA GLU A 19 10.16 13.97 11.15
C GLU A 19 9.37 15.26 10.80
N GLY A 20 8.38 15.65 11.61
CA GLY A 20 7.64 16.91 11.47
C GLY A 20 6.32 16.81 10.70
N PHE A 21 5.94 15.63 10.20
CA PHE A 21 4.70 15.43 9.44
C PHE A 21 3.44 15.28 10.32
N GLY A 22 3.56 15.45 11.63
CA GLY A 22 2.44 15.27 12.59
C GLY A 22 1.16 16.05 12.26
N PRO A 23 1.24 17.36 11.93
CA PRO A 23 0.07 18.14 11.52
C PRO A 23 -0.56 17.66 10.21
N VAL A 24 0.27 17.36 9.20
CA VAL A 24 -0.15 16.83 7.89
C VAL A 24 -0.92 15.52 8.06
N LEU A 25 -0.39 14.59 8.86
CA LEU A 25 -1.02 13.30 9.09
C LEU A 25 -2.37 13.38 9.83
N LYS A 26 -2.61 14.43 10.64
CA LYS A 26 -3.88 14.63 11.35
C LYS A 26 -4.97 15.18 10.44
N ALA A 27 -4.62 16.08 9.51
CA ALA A 27 -5.57 16.75 8.62
C ALA A 27 -5.79 16.02 7.29
N CYS A 28 -4.90 15.08 6.94
CA CYS A 28 -4.94 14.45 5.62
C CYS A 28 -6.08 13.42 5.47
N ILE A 29 -6.82 13.58 4.37
CA ILE A 29 -7.65 12.53 3.77
C ILE A 29 -6.89 11.98 2.55
N PRO A 30 -6.43 10.71 2.56
CA PRO A 30 -5.62 10.17 1.48
C PRO A 30 -6.34 10.22 0.12
N LYS A 31 -5.69 10.82 -0.88
CA LYS A 31 -6.21 10.91 -2.25
C LYS A 31 -5.44 9.96 -3.16
N ARG A 32 -6.13 9.46 -4.19
CA ARG A 32 -5.50 8.62 -5.22
C ARG A 32 -4.41 9.44 -5.92
N ILE A 33 -3.21 8.88 -6.01
CA ILE A 33 -2.10 9.48 -6.77
C ILE A 33 -2.35 9.32 -8.27
N SER A 34 -1.70 10.14 -9.11
CA SER A 34 -1.88 10.05 -10.55
C SER A 34 -1.32 8.72 -11.10
N ASP A 35 -1.78 8.32 -12.28
CA ASP A 35 -1.30 7.07 -12.90
C ASP A 35 0.22 7.15 -13.25
N GLU A 36 0.74 8.35 -13.54
CA GLU A 36 2.17 8.58 -13.75
C GLU A 36 2.97 8.37 -12.46
N GLU A 37 2.48 8.90 -11.34
CA GLU A 37 3.09 8.72 -10.02
C GLU A 37 3.03 7.25 -9.58
N LEU A 38 1.89 6.59 -9.82
CA LEU A 38 1.74 5.16 -9.60
C LEU A 38 2.77 4.36 -10.38
N LYS A 39 2.99 4.69 -11.66
CA LYS A 39 3.99 4.04 -12.49
C LYS A 39 5.40 4.25 -11.94
N LYS A 40 5.73 5.48 -11.50
CA LYS A 40 7.03 5.79 -10.86
C LYS A 40 7.26 4.94 -9.61
N VAL A 41 6.30 4.94 -8.67
CA VAL A 41 6.39 4.15 -7.43
C VAL A 41 6.53 2.66 -7.74
N ARG A 42 5.71 2.13 -8.67
CA ARG A 42 5.79 0.72 -9.08
C ARG A 42 7.14 0.35 -9.68
N SER A 43 7.70 1.22 -10.53
CA SER A 43 9.01 0.98 -11.15
C SER A 43 10.18 1.02 -10.18
N ALA A 44 10.03 1.73 -9.06
CA ALA A 44 11.06 1.89 -8.04
C ALA A 44 10.97 0.87 -6.89
N SER A 45 9.88 0.10 -6.83
CA SER A 45 9.57 -0.85 -5.75
C SER A 45 9.95 -2.27 -6.15
N ALA A 46 10.32 -3.11 -5.18
CA ALA A 46 10.66 -4.50 -5.44
C ALA A 46 9.43 -5.32 -5.87
N SER A 47 9.68 -6.51 -6.41
CA SER A 47 8.64 -7.43 -6.85
C SER A 47 7.69 -7.82 -5.72
N ILE A 48 6.43 -8.00 -6.08
CA ILE A 48 5.36 -8.45 -5.18
C ILE A 48 5.61 -9.92 -4.79
N LEU A 49 5.52 -10.22 -3.49
CA LEU A 49 5.52 -11.59 -2.99
C LEU A 49 4.10 -12.01 -2.66
N ALA A 50 3.59 -13.04 -3.33
CA ALA A 50 2.28 -13.62 -3.05
C ALA A 50 2.47 -15.05 -2.55
N PHE A 51 1.93 -15.37 -1.38
CA PHE A 51 2.00 -16.70 -0.77
C PHE A 51 0.66 -17.05 -0.13
N TYR A 52 0.05 -18.15 -0.58
CA TYR A 52 -1.31 -18.56 -0.23
C TYR A 52 -2.33 -17.42 -0.33
N ASN A 53 -2.82 -16.91 0.80
CA ASN A 53 -3.85 -15.87 0.90
C ASN A 53 -3.28 -14.50 1.27
N VAL A 54 -1.97 -14.34 1.16
CA VAL A 54 -1.25 -13.13 1.57
C VAL A 54 -0.46 -12.59 0.39
N LEU A 55 -0.53 -11.28 0.23
CA LEU A 55 0.33 -10.52 -0.67
C LEU A 55 1.09 -9.49 0.16
N THR A 56 2.41 -9.53 0.09
CA THR A 56 3.28 -8.49 0.62
C THR A 56 3.95 -7.74 -0.52
N TRP A 57 4.04 -6.43 -0.36
CA TRP A 57 4.69 -5.58 -1.33
C TRP A 57 5.56 -4.53 -0.65
N ASP A 58 6.87 -4.60 -0.89
CA ASP A 58 7.84 -3.63 -0.41
C ASP A 58 7.87 -2.43 -1.34
N VAL A 59 7.30 -1.33 -0.87
CA VAL A 59 7.11 -0.10 -1.62
C VAL A 59 8.18 0.91 -1.26
N LYS A 60 8.90 1.39 -2.28
CA LYS A 60 9.80 2.54 -2.17
C LYS A 60 9.04 3.80 -2.59
N ASN A 61 8.85 4.71 -1.64
CA ASN A 61 8.23 5.99 -1.95
C ASN A 61 9.24 6.96 -2.57
N VAL A 62 9.16 7.14 -3.89
CA VAL A 62 10.00 8.06 -4.66
C VAL A 62 9.38 9.45 -4.84
N LEU A 63 8.19 9.69 -4.26
CA LEU A 63 7.49 10.96 -4.34
C LEU A 63 7.97 11.86 -3.18
N PRO A 64 8.63 13.00 -3.46
CA PRO A 64 9.25 13.83 -2.42
C PRO A 64 8.23 14.58 -1.56
N ASP A 65 7.04 14.80 -2.10
CA ASP A 65 5.97 15.66 -1.58
C ASP A 65 4.75 14.88 -1.06
N LYS A 66 4.88 13.54 -0.95
CA LYS A 66 3.74 12.68 -0.60
C LYS A 66 4.10 11.61 0.42
N ILE A 67 3.19 11.35 1.34
CA ILE A 67 3.24 10.19 2.26
C ILE A 67 2.24 9.16 1.74
N LEU A 68 2.72 7.97 1.37
CA LEU A 68 1.82 6.89 0.94
C LEU A 68 1.08 6.33 2.15
N ARG A 69 -0.23 6.17 2.02
CA ARG A 69 -1.13 5.83 3.14
C ARG A 69 -1.94 4.57 2.94
N ARG A 70 -2.25 4.23 1.69
CA ARG A 70 -3.06 3.06 1.36
C ARG A 70 -2.69 2.56 -0.01
N VAL A 71 -2.69 1.24 -0.16
CA VAL A 71 -2.62 0.58 -1.46
C VAL A 71 -3.92 -0.16 -1.70
N GLU A 72 -4.31 -0.25 -2.96
CA GLU A 72 -5.47 -0.96 -3.43
C GLU A 72 -5.03 -2.04 -4.41
N LEU A 73 -5.40 -3.26 -4.07
CA LEU A 73 -5.21 -4.45 -4.88
C LEU A 73 -6.53 -4.77 -5.56
N ALA A 74 -6.52 -4.88 -6.87
CA ALA A 74 -7.61 -5.47 -7.63
C ALA A 74 -7.23 -6.89 -8.00
N THR A 75 -8.13 -7.84 -7.72
CA THR A 75 -8.02 -9.24 -8.13
C THR A 75 -9.34 -9.72 -8.69
N GLN A 76 -9.35 -10.67 -9.62
CA GLN A 76 -10.59 -11.25 -10.13
C GLN A 76 -10.90 -12.57 -9.41
N ASN A 77 -12.17 -12.76 -9.05
CA ASN A 77 -12.66 -14.04 -8.54
C ASN A 77 -12.99 -15.01 -9.69
N ILE A 78 -13.39 -16.24 -9.37
CA ILE A 78 -13.73 -17.27 -10.38
C ILE A 78 -14.96 -16.88 -11.24
N SER A 79 -15.80 -15.98 -10.75
CA SER A 79 -16.96 -15.42 -11.45
C SER A 79 -16.60 -14.23 -12.35
N LEU A 80 -15.30 -13.90 -12.50
CA LEU A 80 -14.78 -12.75 -13.25
C LEU A 80 -15.19 -11.39 -12.68
N GLU A 81 -15.56 -11.34 -11.41
CA GLU A 81 -15.87 -10.10 -10.72
C GLU A 81 -14.61 -9.51 -10.09
N ASP A 82 -14.46 -8.19 -10.18
CA ASP A 82 -13.36 -7.48 -9.55
C ASP A 82 -13.56 -7.40 -8.03
N VAL A 83 -12.64 -8.01 -7.29
CA VAL A 83 -12.53 -7.92 -5.84
C VAL A 83 -11.45 -6.90 -5.50
N ILE A 84 -11.84 -5.88 -4.74
CA ILE A 84 -10.94 -4.82 -4.30
C ILE A 84 -10.56 -5.04 -2.84
N VAL A 85 -9.27 -5.20 -2.59
CA VAL A 85 -8.70 -5.32 -1.24
C VAL A 85 -7.79 -4.13 -0.98
N THR A 86 -7.90 -3.52 0.19
CA THR A 86 -7.05 -2.39 0.55
C THR A 86 -6.18 -2.72 1.75
N SER A 87 -5.00 -2.13 1.79
CA SER A 87 -4.11 -2.15 2.95
C SER A 87 -3.64 -0.75 3.26
N ALA A 88 -3.71 -0.39 4.55
CA ALA A 88 -3.23 0.88 5.05
C ALA A 88 -1.79 0.73 5.58
N GLY A 89 -1.07 1.85 5.60
CA GLY A 89 0.30 1.90 6.08
C GLY A 89 0.87 3.31 6.01
N TYR A 90 2.09 3.51 6.44
CA TYR A 90 2.76 4.81 6.35
C TYR A 90 4.11 4.62 5.65
N VAL A 91 4.29 5.27 4.50
CA VAL A 91 5.59 5.31 3.81
C VAL A 91 5.91 6.75 3.46
N GLY A 92 6.81 7.36 4.23
CA GLY A 92 7.23 8.75 4.01
C GLY A 92 8.05 8.95 2.74
N PRO A 93 8.27 10.20 2.30
CA PRO A 93 9.14 10.52 1.18
C PRO A 93 10.53 9.88 1.32
N GLY A 94 11.01 9.20 0.28
CA GLY A 94 12.32 8.54 0.26
C GLY A 94 12.42 7.26 1.11
N GLN A 95 11.38 6.89 1.85
CA GLN A 95 11.37 5.69 2.69
C GLN A 95 10.92 4.45 1.91
N THR A 96 11.26 3.27 2.45
CA THR A 96 10.70 1.99 2.01
C THR A 96 9.85 1.43 3.13
N GLY A 97 8.70 0.86 2.78
CA GLY A 97 7.82 0.20 3.74
C GLY A 97 7.05 -0.93 3.07
N THR A 98 6.58 -1.88 3.88
CA THR A 98 5.88 -3.06 3.39
C THR A 98 4.38 -2.88 3.57
N PHE A 99 3.61 -3.04 2.49
CA PHE A 99 2.17 -3.23 2.61
C PHE A 99 1.86 -4.72 2.69
N TYR A 100 1.12 -5.10 3.73
CA TYR A 100 0.61 -6.45 3.92
C TYR A 100 -0.87 -6.46 3.54
N ILE A 101 -1.24 -7.28 2.56
CA ILE A 101 -2.62 -7.49 2.13
C ILE A 101 -2.97 -8.95 2.41
N GLY A 102 -3.80 -9.18 3.42
CA GLY A 102 -4.31 -10.52 3.75
C GLY A 102 -5.64 -10.81 3.06
N ASN A 103 -6.10 -12.05 3.17
CA ASN A 103 -7.37 -12.53 2.60
C ASN A 103 -7.47 -12.30 1.08
N VAL A 104 -6.35 -12.37 0.38
CA VAL A 104 -6.37 -12.48 -1.07
C VAL A 104 -6.82 -13.91 -1.36
N GLU A 105 -8.11 -14.14 -1.57
CA GLU A 105 -8.62 -15.45 -1.97
C GLU A 105 -8.09 -15.81 -3.36
N LEU A 106 -6.93 -16.47 -3.39
CA LEU A 106 -6.42 -17.16 -4.56
C LEU A 106 -7.11 -18.53 -4.61
N GLY A 107 -8.37 -18.54 -5.05
CA GLY A 107 -9.17 -19.77 -5.16
C GLY A 107 -8.38 -20.90 -5.81
N TYR A 108 -8.32 -22.05 -5.15
CA TYR A 108 -7.67 -23.25 -5.68
C TYR A 108 -8.69 -24.07 -6.50
N PRO A 109 -8.35 -24.56 -7.72
CA PRO A 109 -7.05 -24.48 -8.38
C PRO A 109 -6.88 -23.18 -9.18
N ALA A 110 -5.75 -22.53 -8.90
CA ALA A 110 -5.11 -21.38 -9.53
C ALA A 110 -5.75 -20.85 -10.82
N VAL A 111 -6.70 -19.93 -10.69
CA VAL A 111 -6.93 -18.94 -11.75
C VAL A 111 -6.26 -17.64 -11.31
N GLN A 112 -4.98 -17.53 -11.67
CA GLN A 112 -4.23 -16.27 -11.74
C GLN A 112 -4.84 -15.36 -12.81
N LEU A 113 -6.08 -14.89 -12.66
CA LEU A 113 -6.72 -14.15 -13.76
C LEU A 113 -6.20 -12.73 -13.90
N SER A 114 -6.02 -12.00 -12.79
CA SER A 114 -5.22 -10.76 -12.78
C SER A 114 -5.18 -10.18 -11.38
N THR A 115 -4.08 -10.32 -10.66
CA THR A 115 -3.86 -9.59 -9.40
C THR A 115 -2.91 -8.43 -9.68
N ARG A 116 -3.35 -7.20 -9.39
CA ARG A 116 -2.53 -5.99 -9.63
C ARG A 116 -2.77 -4.92 -8.59
N ILE A 117 -1.74 -4.11 -8.35
CA ILE A 117 -1.90 -2.83 -7.65
C ILE A 117 -2.69 -1.88 -8.56
N ALA A 118 -3.92 -1.58 -8.17
CA ALA A 118 -4.86 -0.76 -8.92
C ALA A 118 -4.71 0.73 -8.60
N ALA A 119 -4.47 1.06 -7.33
CA ALA A 119 -4.28 2.43 -6.90
C ALA A 119 -3.36 2.51 -5.67
N ILE A 120 -2.74 3.67 -5.51
CA ILE A 120 -2.06 4.08 -4.27
C ILE A 120 -2.70 5.40 -3.86
N TYR A 121 -2.92 5.57 -2.56
CA TYR A 121 -3.44 6.79 -1.98
C TYR A 121 -2.38 7.40 -1.07
N ALA A 122 -2.24 8.71 -1.18
CA ALA A 122 -1.23 9.46 -0.45
C ALA A 122 -1.80 10.74 0.17
N CYS A 123 -1.04 11.26 1.14
CA CYS A 123 -1.19 12.59 1.69
C CYS A 123 -0.15 13.50 1.08
N ASP A 124 -0.56 14.65 0.58
CA ASP A 124 0.37 15.70 0.18
C ASP A 124 1.02 16.31 1.43
N THR A 125 2.32 16.62 1.37
CA THR A 125 3.08 17.20 2.48
C THR A 125 3.21 18.72 2.42
N HIS A 126 2.60 19.35 1.41
CA HIS A 126 2.57 20.80 1.20
C HIS A 126 1.15 21.35 1.29
#